data_AF-A0AAW3AY86-F1
#
_entry.id   AF-A0AAW3AY86-F1
#
_cell.length_a   1.000
_cell.length_b   1.000
_cell.length_c   1.000
_cell.angle_alpha   90.00
_cell.angle_beta   90.00
_cell.angle_gamma   90.00
#
_symmetry.space_group_name_H-M   'P 1'
#
loop_
_entity.id
_entity.type
_entity.pdbx_description
1 polymer ?
#
loop_
_entity_poly.entity_id
_entity_poly.type
_entity_poly.pdbx_seq_one_letter_code
_entity_poly.pdbx_strand_id
1 'polypeptide(L)'
;MPPKNVKRNQRSSKQRDNFDEATIDALVKAIEGKTKKGTTKSQLKQKEDKSLKRANGENYVLSEQMRDALLAQMHQSAAQEDQYVNVPVPLTEAEKEWQEVAPNKYIRYEQFGGSDEEMSFIVNLFTAELTEPYSSFTYQYFVFGWPDLCITAFGVESETKPDKTVVGDKVGAIVSRVTRKGAGMPLRGYVAMFAVVPSFRGYRLGSRLVSRTVELMRAKDCDEVYLETPTSNARALSLYLNLGFAKTKFLPRYYLDHSDAVRLKLWLKDAVPKSSPETAAAAAVEGKADS
;
A
#
# COMPACT_ATOMS: atom_id res chain seq x y z
N MET A 1 17.76 -15.12 65.34
CA MET A 1 18.38 -14.64 64.08
C MET A 1 18.23 -15.73 63.02
N PRO A 2 17.48 -15.52 61.92
CA PRO A 2 17.39 -16.48 60.83
C PRO A 2 18.40 -16.16 59.72
N PRO A 3 18.97 -17.14 58.99
CA PRO A 3 19.73 -16.87 57.78
C PRO A 3 18.82 -16.79 56.54
N LYS A 4 19.25 -15.92 55.63
CA LYS A 4 18.55 -15.38 54.46
C LYS A 4 18.62 -16.28 53.22
N ASN A 5 17.58 -16.16 52.40
CA ASN A 5 17.40 -16.53 51.00
C ASN A 5 18.66 -16.59 50.12
N VAL A 6 18.75 -17.66 49.29
CA VAL A 6 19.11 -17.56 47.86
C VAL A 6 18.25 -18.58 47.08
N LYS A 7 17.12 -18.14 46.51
CA LYS A 7 16.41 -18.93 45.48
C LYS A 7 17.08 -18.69 44.13
N ARG A 8 17.71 -19.74 43.62
CA ARG A 8 18.32 -19.84 42.30
C ARG A 8 17.18 -19.95 41.28
N ASN A 9 16.85 -18.85 40.59
CA ASN A 9 15.83 -18.85 39.56
C ASN A 9 16.38 -19.53 38.30
N GLN A 10 15.97 -20.78 38.06
CA GLN A 10 16.19 -21.46 36.79
C GLN A 10 15.33 -20.76 35.73
N ARG A 11 15.96 -20.02 34.82
CA ARG A 11 15.33 -19.56 33.57
C ARG A 11 15.04 -20.80 32.73
N SER A 12 13.76 -21.14 32.59
CA SER A 12 13.32 -22.16 31.63
C SER A 12 13.49 -21.63 30.21
N SER A 13 13.89 -22.56 29.36
CA SER A 13 14.31 -22.41 27.97
C SER A 13 13.20 -21.97 27.02
N LYS A 14 13.54 -21.04 26.11
CA LYS A 14 13.11 -20.93 24.70
C LYS A 14 11.89 -21.79 24.33
N GLN A 15 10.71 -21.19 24.35
CA GLN A 15 9.60 -21.64 23.52
C GLN A 15 9.78 -20.97 22.16
N ARG A 16 10.40 -21.70 21.22
CA ARG A 16 10.50 -21.30 19.82
C ARG A 16 9.10 -21.39 19.23
N ASP A 17 8.54 -20.25 18.84
CA ASP A 17 7.30 -20.20 18.07
C ASP A 17 7.58 -20.71 16.66
N ASN A 18 7.52 -22.03 16.49
CA ASN A 18 7.46 -22.67 15.19
C ASN A 18 6.08 -22.39 14.58
N PHE A 19 5.96 -21.32 13.79
CA PHE A 19 4.82 -21.15 12.91
C PHE A 19 5.01 -22.05 11.69
N ASP A 20 4.07 -22.99 11.50
CA ASP A 20 4.06 -23.98 10.43
C ASP A 20 3.92 -23.29 9.06
N GLU A 21 4.72 -23.72 8.08
CA GLU A 21 4.81 -23.22 6.70
C GLU A 21 3.45 -23.16 6.00
N ALA A 22 2.54 -24.07 6.37
CA ALA A 22 1.13 -24.10 5.94
C ALA A 22 0.32 -22.85 6.36
N THR A 23 0.69 -22.20 7.47
CA THR A 23 0.03 -20.98 7.97
C THR A 23 0.36 -19.79 7.07
N ILE A 24 1.58 -19.75 6.54
CA ILE A 24 2.07 -18.66 5.70
C ILE A 24 1.43 -18.75 4.30
N ASP A 25 1.36 -19.94 3.71
CA ASP A 25 0.63 -20.19 2.46
C ASP A 25 -0.88 -19.89 2.56
N ALA A 26 -1.50 -20.17 3.72
CA ALA A 26 -2.89 -19.82 3.97
C ALA A 26 -3.13 -18.29 4.07
N LEU A 27 -2.19 -17.57 4.70
CA LEU A 27 -2.23 -16.10 4.83
C LEU A 27 -2.06 -15.40 3.48
N VAL A 28 -1.12 -15.86 2.66
CA VAL A 28 -0.92 -15.31 1.29
C VAL A 28 -2.15 -15.56 0.43
N LYS A 29 -2.74 -16.77 0.47
CA LYS A 29 -4.00 -17.05 -0.25
C LYS A 29 -5.19 -16.22 0.23
N ALA A 30 -5.23 -15.88 1.53
CA ALA A 30 -6.25 -15.01 2.09
C ALA A 30 -6.10 -13.55 1.60
N ILE A 31 -4.86 -13.04 1.52
CA ILE A 31 -4.54 -11.70 1.00
C ILE A 31 -4.82 -11.62 -0.51
N GLU A 32 -4.54 -12.69 -1.26
CA GLU A 32 -4.72 -12.74 -2.72
C GLU A 32 -6.15 -13.13 -3.18
N GLY A 33 -7.07 -13.40 -2.24
CA GLY A 33 -8.48 -13.69 -2.55
C GLY A 33 -8.72 -15.01 -3.29
N LYS A 34 -7.74 -15.92 -3.38
CA LYS A 34 -7.93 -17.26 -3.97
C LYS A 34 -8.50 -18.21 -2.90
N THR A 35 -9.82 -18.20 -2.75
CA THR A 35 -10.51 -19.19 -1.90
C THR A 35 -10.43 -20.59 -2.53
N LYS A 36 -9.75 -21.53 -1.86
CA LYS A 36 -10.02 -22.96 -2.06
C LYS A 36 -11.37 -23.27 -1.41
N LYS A 37 -12.30 -23.84 -2.18
CA LYS A 37 -13.57 -24.39 -1.68
C LYS A 37 -13.30 -25.35 -0.53
N GLY A 38 -13.93 -25.15 0.64
CA GLY A 38 -14.10 -26.25 1.59
C GLY A 38 -13.96 -25.96 3.09
N THR A 39 -13.77 -24.72 3.55
CA THR A 39 -13.74 -24.42 4.99
C THR A 39 -14.79 -23.38 5.37
N THR A 40 -15.68 -23.74 6.29
CA THR A 40 -16.83 -22.91 6.68
C THR A 40 -16.34 -21.70 7.48
N LYS A 41 -16.75 -20.49 7.07
CA LYS A 41 -16.36 -19.17 7.62
C LYS A 41 -16.34 -19.06 9.15
N SER A 42 -17.16 -19.86 9.85
CA SER A 42 -17.22 -19.93 11.31
C SER A 42 -15.95 -20.51 11.96
N GLN A 43 -15.29 -21.48 11.30
CA GLN A 43 -14.08 -22.13 11.83
C GLN A 43 -12.83 -21.25 11.70
N LEU A 44 -12.76 -20.39 10.67
CA LEU A 44 -11.73 -19.36 10.53
C LEU A 44 -11.85 -18.32 11.65
N LYS A 45 -13.08 -17.86 11.92
CA LYS A 45 -13.39 -16.86 12.95
C LYS A 45 -12.95 -17.29 14.36
N GLN A 46 -13.12 -18.56 14.72
CA GLN A 46 -12.70 -19.07 16.03
C GLN A 46 -11.18 -19.27 16.18
N LYS A 47 -10.47 -19.59 15.08
CA LYS A 47 -9.01 -19.68 15.08
C LYS A 47 -8.36 -18.29 15.10
N GLU A 48 -8.95 -17.32 14.41
CA GLU A 48 -8.53 -15.93 14.41
C GLU A 48 -8.76 -15.27 15.77
N ASP A 49 -9.94 -15.41 16.38
CA ASP A 49 -10.25 -14.83 17.70
C ASP A 49 -9.32 -15.36 18.81
N LYS A 50 -8.91 -16.63 18.74
CA LYS A 50 -7.94 -17.20 19.68
C LYS A 50 -6.50 -16.69 19.46
N SER A 51 -6.14 -16.33 18.24
CA SER A 51 -4.85 -15.69 17.94
C SER A 51 -4.86 -14.21 18.30
N LEU A 52 -5.98 -13.51 18.06
CA LEU A 52 -6.19 -12.10 18.37
C LEU A 52 -6.23 -11.81 19.88
N LYS A 53 -6.83 -12.70 20.69
CA LYS A 53 -6.87 -12.52 22.16
C LYS A 53 -5.52 -12.71 22.85
N ARG A 54 -4.48 -13.18 22.16
CA ARG A 54 -3.09 -13.20 22.66
C ARG A 54 -2.28 -11.96 22.25
N ALA A 55 -2.82 -11.10 21.39
CA ALA A 55 -2.12 -9.93 20.83
C ALA A 55 -2.53 -8.60 21.47
N ASN A 56 -2.98 -8.60 22.73
CA ASN A 56 -3.06 -7.37 23.52
C ASN A 56 -1.69 -7.08 24.12
N GLY A 57 -0.95 -6.21 23.44
CA GLY A 57 0.33 -5.66 23.89
C GLY A 57 1.52 -6.21 23.11
N GLU A 58 2.11 -5.34 22.27
CA GLU A 58 3.52 -5.41 21.86
C GLU A 58 3.92 -6.54 20.89
N ASN A 59 3.68 -6.30 19.59
CA ASN A 59 4.67 -6.34 18.50
C ASN A 59 3.98 -6.67 17.17
N TYR A 60 3.79 -5.64 16.33
CA TYR A 60 3.38 -5.78 14.93
C TYR A 60 4.52 -6.27 14.02
N VAL A 61 5.65 -6.67 14.62
CA VAL A 61 6.92 -6.95 13.95
C VAL A 61 7.08 -8.46 13.82
N LEU A 62 7.19 -8.94 12.58
CA LEU A 62 7.64 -10.30 12.31
C LEU A 62 9.11 -10.44 12.71
N SER A 63 9.50 -11.59 13.25
CA SER A 63 10.91 -11.92 13.43
C SER A 63 11.64 -11.83 12.08
N GLU A 64 12.95 -11.52 12.09
CA GLU A 64 13.77 -11.48 10.85
C GLU A 64 13.56 -12.75 10.01
N GLN A 65 13.45 -13.90 10.65
CA GLN A 65 13.17 -15.18 10.00
C GLN A 65 11.82 -15.21 9.26
N MET A 66 10.76 -14.65 9.86
CA MET A 66 9.45 -14.56 9.20
C MET A 66 9.43 -13.49 8.10
N ARG A 67 10.20 -12.40 8.25
CA ARG A 67 10.40 -11.40 7.21
C ARG A 67 11.11 -12.01 5.99
N ASP A 68 12.19 -12.75 6.23
CA ASP A 68 12.95 -13.44 5.18
C ASP A 68 12.11 -14.52 4.50
N ALA A 69 11.31 -15.27 5.27
CA ALA A 69 10.39 -16.26 4.72
C ALA A 69 9.29 -15.63 3.86
N LEU A 70 8.71 -14.51 4.30
CA LEU A 70 7.71 -13.77 3.52
C LEU A 70 8.30 -13.22 2.23
N LEU A 71 9.50 -12.61 2.29
CA LEU A 71 10.24 -12.14 1.12
C LEU A 71 10.55 -13.30 0.16
N ALA A 72 11.04 -14.43 0.67
CA ALA A 72 11.32 -15.62 -0.12
C ALA A 72 10.06 -16.17 -0.79
N GLN A 73 8.92 -16.20 -0.10
CA GLN A 73 7.66 -16.67 -0.65
C GLN A 73 7.08 -15.69 -1.69
N MET A 74 7.23 -14.39 -1.47
CA MET A 74 6.92 -13.37 -2.47
C MET A 74 7.77 -13.58 -3.74
N HIS A 75 9.07 -13.84 -3.58
CA HIS A 75 9.98 -14.17 -4.69
C HIS A 75 9.69 -15.53 -5.35
N GLN A 76 9.13 -16.51 -4.63
CA GLN A 76 8.72 -17.80 -5.21
C GLN A 76 7.40 -17.70 -5.97
N SER A 77 6.41 -16.98 -5.42
CA SER A 77 5.14 -16.69 -6.13
C SER A 77 5.39 -15.80 -7.35
N ALA A 78 6.42 -14.96 -7.28
CA ALA A 78 6.94 -14.21 -8.41
C ALA A 78 7.45 -15.06 -9.55
N ALA A 79 8.27 -16.06 -9.24
CA ALA A 79 8.85 -16.95 -10.24
C ALA A 79 7.81 -17.72 -11.06
N GLN A 80 6.55 -17.79 -10.63
CA GLN A 80 5.46 -18.47 -11.35
C GLN A 80 4.68 -17.58 -12.35
N GLU A 81 4.83 -16.25 -12.30
CA GLU A 81 4.11 -15.30 -13.17
C GLU A 81 5.10 -14.32 -13.83
N ASP A 82 5.81 -14.67 -14.91
CA ASP A 82 6.76 -13.81 -15.71
C ASP A 82 6.92 -12.36 -15.22
N GLN A 83 7.59 -12.19 -14.07
CA GLN A 83 7.20 -11.14 -13.12
C GLN A 83 7.96 -9.84 -13.32
N TYR A 84 7.20 -8.76 -13.26
CA TYR A 84 7.74 -7.43 -13.01
C TYR A 84 8.63 -7.45 -11.76
N VAL A 85 9.90 -7.10 -11.93
CA VAL A 85 10.83 -6.87 -10.81
C VAL A 85 10.56 -5.47 -10.26
N ASN A 86 10.19 -5.37 -8.97
CA ASN A 86 10.01 -4.06 -8.35
C ASN A 86 11.36 -3.36 -8.18
N VAL A 87 11.64 -2.37 -9.02
CA VAL A 87 12.78 -1.46 -8.86
C VAL A 87 12.30 -0.25 -8.05
N PRO A 88 12.78 -0.03 -6.81
CA PRO A 88 12.34 1.09 -5.97
C PRO A 88 12.57 2.44 -6.65
N VAL A 89 11.56 3.32 -6.59
CA VAL A 89 11.63 4.70 -7.10
C VAL A 89 11.60 5.65 -5.90
N PRO A 90 12.70 6.35 -5.58
CA PRO A 90 12.70 7.26 -4.44
C PRO A 90 11.90 8.54 -4.75
N LEU A 91 11.33 9.14 -3.71
CA LEU A 91 10.87 10.53 -3.78
C LEU A 91 12.06 11.46 -4.08
N THR A 92 11.84 12.45 -4.93
CA THR A 92 12.80 13.52 -5.20
C THR A 92 12.96 14.44 -3.98
N GLU A 93 14.08 15.16 -3.90
CA GLU A 93 14.35 16.06 -2.78
C GLU A 93 13.30 17.16 -2.64
N ALA A 94 12.80 17.70 -3.76
CA ALA A 94 11.72 18.70 -3.76
C ALA A 94 10.41 18.15 -3.18
N GLU A 95 10.12 16.85 -3.39
CA GLU A 95 8.93 16.21 -2.85
C GLU A 95 9.02 15.94 -1.35
N LYS A 96 10.23 15.79 -0.81
CA LYS A 96 10.50 15.62 0.62
C LYS A 96 10.50 16.94 1.40
N GLU A 97 10.56 18.09 0.72
CA GLU A 97 10.53 19.38 1.38
C GLU A 97 9.14 19.75 1.91
N TRP A 98 9.13 20.59 2.94
CA TRP A 98 7.93 21.25 3.44
C TRP A 98 7.25 22.08 2.35
N GLN A 99 6.00 21.75 2.09
CA GLN A 99 5.12 22.39 1.12
C GLN A 99 3.95 23.02 1.86
N GLU A 100 3.73 24.31 1.66
CA GLU A 100 2.55 24.98 2.20
C GLU A 100 1.29 24.48 1.47
N VAL A 101 0.27 24.09 2.24
CA VAL A 101 -1.00 23.56 1.71
C VAL A 101 -2.22 24.36 2.11
N ALA A 102 -2.08 25.19 3.14
CA ALA A 102 -3.03 26.20 3.58
C ALA A 102 -2.27 27.21 4.44
N PRO A 103 -2.85 28.39 4.73
CA PRO A 103 -2.19 29.38 5.58
C PRO A 103 -1.66 28.74 6.87
N ASN A 104 -0.37 28.91 7.10
CA ASN A 104 0.37 28.37 8.25
C ASN A 104 0.36 26.84 8.38
N LYS A 105 0.02 26.09 7.34
CA LYS A 105 -0.02 24.62 7.34
C LYS A 105 0.90 24.07 6.28
N TYR A 106 1.90 23.31 6.73
CA TYR A 106 2.90 22.70 5.88
C TYR A 106 2.81 21.18 5.97
N ILE A 107 3.10 20.52 4.85
CA ILE A 107 3.25 19.07 4.79
C ILE A 107 4.54 18.67 4.10
N ARG A 108 5.04 17.49 4.43
CA ARG A 108 6.10 16.80 3.67
C ARG A 108 5.84 15.31 3.65
N TYR A 109 6.59 14.59 2.83
CA TYR A 109 6.40 13.16 2.61
C TYR A 109 7.68 12.38 2.87
N GLU A 110 7.54 11.18 3.42
CA GLU A 110 8.60 10.18 3.48
C GLU A 110 8.06 8.85 2.95
N GLN A 111 8.95 8.07 2.34
CA GLN A 111 8.68 6.67 2.02
C GLN A 111 9.01 5.81 3.22
N PHE A 112 8.32 4.67 3.35
CA PHE A 112 8.45 3.80 4.50
C PHE A 112 9.90 3.40 4.76
N GLY A 113 10.41 3.79 5.92
CA GLY A 113 11.81 3.62 6.30
C GLY A 113 12.11 2.31 7.03
N GLY A 114 11.09 1.53 7.36
CA GLY A 114 11.24 0.28 8.11
C GLY A 114 11.11 0.41 9.63
N SER A 115 10.73 1.58 10.16
CA SER A 115 10.64 1.78 11.60
C SER A 115 9.33 1.25 12.21
N ASP A 116 9.42 0.69 13.42
CA ASP A 116 8.26 0.16 14.14
C ASP A 116 7.26 1.26 14.51
N GLU A 117 7.74 2.47 14.77
CA GLU A 117 6.91 3.63 15.07
C GLU A 117 6.11 4.11 13.85
N GLU A 118 6.68 4.03 12.65
CA GLU A 118 5.96 4.33 11.41
C GLU A 118 4.93 3.24 11.11
N MET A 119 5.31 1.97 11.26
CA MET A 119 4.41 0.85 11.07
C MET A 119 3.21 0.92 12.03
N SER A 120 3.46 1.20 13.31
CA SER A 120 2.42 1.38 14.32
C SER A 120 1.49 2.53 13.98
N PHE A 121 2.03 3.64 13.47
CA PHE A 121 1.20 4.76 12.99
C PHE A 121 0.29 4.35 11.83
N ILE A 122 0.83 3.67 10.81
CA ILE A 122 0.06 3.23 9.62
C ILE A 122 -1.09 2.32 10.05
N VAL A 123 -0.82 1.32 10.90
CA VAL A 123 -1.83 0.38 11.39
C VAL A 123 -2.91 1.11 12.19
N ASN A 124 -2.52 1.98 13.13
CA ASN A 124 -3.46 2.71 13.97
C ASN A 124 -4.33 3.67 13.15
N LEU A 125 -3.74 4.38 12.19
CA LEU A 125 -4.46 5.29 11.31
C LEU A 125 -5.51 4.53 10.49
N PHE A 126 -5.13 3.44 9.83
CA PHE A 126 -6.07 2.68 9.00
C PHE A 126 -7.13 1.96 9.82
N THR A 127 -6.79 1.47 11.01
CA THR A 127 -7.78 0.87 11.92
C THR A 127 -8.81 1.90 12.40
N ALA A 128 -8.41 3.15 12.61
CA ALA A 128 -9.31 4.21 13.04
C ALA A 128 -10.19 4.75 11.89
N GLU A 129 -9.69 4.73 10.65
CA GLU A 129 -10.30 5.46 9.54
C GLU A 129 -10.93 4.57 8.46
N LEU A 130 -10.61 3.27 8.43
CA LEU A 130 -11.16 2.32 7.48
C LEU A 130 -12.07 1.32 8.21
N THR A 131 -13.12 0.88 7.53
CA THR A 131 -14.12 -0.05 8.08
C THR A 131 -13.67 -1.51 8.07
N GLU A 132 -12.65 -1.83 7.27
CA GLU A 132 -12.17 -3.19 7.07
C GLU A 132 -11.08 -3.56 8.08
N PRO A 133 -11.23 -4.65 8.85
CA PRO A 133 -10.22 -5.11 9.79
C PRO A 133 -9.09 -5.82 9.02
N TYR A 134 -8.02 -5.10 8.72
CA TYR A 134 -6.82 -5.67 8.10
C TYR A 134 -5.91 -6.35 9.15
N SER A 135 -5.39 -7.52 8.82
CA SER A 135 -4.36 -8.18 9.63
C SER A 135 -3.02 -7.44 9.52
N SER A 136 -2.16 -7.58 10.54
CA SER A 136 -0.78 -7.08 10.51
C SER A 136 -0.01 -7.53 9.26
N PHE A 137 -0.22 -8.79 8.85
CA PHE A 137 0.36 -9.38 7.64
C PHE A 137 0.01 -8.63 6.36
N THR A 138 -1.20 -8.05 6.28
CA THR A 138 -1.62 -7.30 5.09
C THR A 138 -0.74 -6.08 4.90
N TYR A 139 -0.47 -5.34 5.96
CA TYR A 139 0.39 -4.16 5.89
C TYR A 139 1.84 -4.54 5.57
N GLN A 140 2.35 -5.61 6.19
CA GLN A 140 3.70 -6.15 5.94
C GLN A 140 3.92 -6.53 4.47
N TYR A 141 2.93 -7.16 3.84
CA TYR A 141 2.97 -7.49 2.42
C TYR A 141 3.23 -6.24 1.55
N PHE A 142 2.57 -5.11 1.85
CA PHE A 142 2.80 -3.86 1.11
C PHE A 142 4.16 -3.24 1.42
N VAL A 143 4.51 -3.07 2.69
CA VAL A 143 5.73 -2.35 3.06
C VAL A 143 7.00 -3.10 2.71
N PHE A 144 6.98 -4.45 2.67
CA PHE A 144 8.13 -5.23 2.24
C PHE A 144 8.21 -5.40 0.72
N GLY A 145 7.06 -5.50 0.03
CA GLY A 145 7.05 -5.61 -1.43
C GLY A 145 7.33 -4.30 -2.15
N TRP A 146 6.78 -3.19 -1.62
CA TRP A 146 6.80 -1.87 -2.23
C TRP A 146 6.96 -0.76 -1.17
N PRO A 147 8.08 -0.75 -0.41
CA PRO A 147 8.32 0.29 0.61
C PRO A 147 8.29 1.70 0.01
N ASP A 148 8.74 1.84 -1.24
CA ASP A 148 8.75 3.09 -1.99
C ASP A 148 7.34 3.55 -2.43
N LEU A 149 6.35 2.66 -2.46
CA LEU A 149 4.94 3.00 -2.70
C LEU A 149 4.12 3.09 -1.40
N CYS A 150 4.78 2.98 -0.25
CA CYS A 150 4.21 3.23 1.06
C CYS A 150 4.72 4.60 1.53
N ILE A 151 3.81 5.59 1.58
CA ILE A 151 4.17 6.99 1.88
C ILE A 151 3.46 7.43 3.14
N THR A 152 4.23 8.03 4.06
CA THR A 152 3.73 8.74 5.24
C THR A 152 3.81 10.25 4.99
N ALA A 153 2.71 10.97 5.26
CA ALA A 153 2.67 12.42 5.25
C ALA A 153 2.90 12.95 6.67
N PHE A 154 3.76 13.95 6.78
CA PHE A 154 4.02 14.71 8.00
C PHE A 154 3.43 16.10 7.85
N GLY A 155 2.88 16.64 8.93
CA GLY A 155 2.22 17.93 8.97
C GLY A 155 2.73 18.79 10.13
N VAL A 156 2.82 20.09 9.92
CA VAL A 156 3.16 21.06 10.97
C VAL A 156 2.40 22.36 10.74
N GLU A 157 2.05 23.03 11.84
CA GLU A 157 1.52 24.39 11.81
C GLU A 157 2.64 25.37 12.17
N SER A 158 2.87 26.38 11.32
CA SER A 158 3.96 27.35 11.46
C SER A 158 3.67 28.60 10.65
N GLU A 159 4.03 29.79 11.15
CA GLU A 159 3.87 31.05 10.40
C GLU A 159 4.83 31.19 9.21
N THR A 160 5.96 30.46 9.25
CA THR A 160 6.99 30.48 8.21
C THR A 160 7.31 29.06 7.74
N LYS A 161 7.89 28.93 6.54
CA LYS A 161 8.30 27.62 6.00
C LYS A 161 9.26 26.94 6.99
N PRO A 162 8.91 25.77 7.55
CA PRO A 162 9.77 25.08 8.51
C PRO A 162 11.08 24.63 7.86
N ASP A 163 12.13 24.58 8.68
CA ASP A 163 13.41 24.00 8.28
C ASP A 163 13.30 22.46 8.13
N LYS A 164 14.23 21.85 7.37
CA LYS A 164 14.29 20.40 7.17
C LYS A 164 14.49 19.61 8.47
N THR A 165 15.07 20.22 9.50
CA THR A 165 15.27 19.60 10.82
C THR A 165 14.00 19.49 11.67
N VAL A 166 12.92 20.20 11.30
CA VAL A 166 11.65 20.16 12.03
C VAL A 166 10.97 18.80 11.83
N VAL A 167 10.70 18.11 12.94
CA VAL A 167 9.89 16.90 12.96
C VAL A 167 8.43 17.31 13.13
N GLY A 168 7.59 17.02 12.13
CA GLY A 168 6.14 17.24 12.23
C GLY A 168 5.39 15.99 12.71
N ASP A 169 4.09 16.13 12.87
CA ASP A 169 3.20 15.03 13.22
C ASP A 169 2.90 14.17 12.00
N LYS A 170 2.78 12.85 12.17
CA LYS A 170 2.29 11.97 11.11
C LYS A 170 0.78 12.21 10.93
N VAL A 171 0.36 12.63 9.74
CA VAL A 171 -1.01 13.13 9.46
C VAL A 171 -1.73 12.37 8.35
N GLY A 172 -1.05 11.46 7.66
CA GLY A 172 -1.69 10.59 6.68
C GLY A 172 -0.74 9.51 6.18
N ALA A 173 -1.30 8.47 5.59
CA ALA A 173 -0.54 7.41 4.96
C ALA A 173 -1.26 6.86 3.74
N ILE A 174 -0.50 6.32 2.80
CA ILE A 174 -0.98 5.55 1.65
C ILE A 174 -0.08 4.33 1.47
N VAL A 175 -0.68 3.16 1.24
CA VAL A 175 0.04 1.92 0.92
C VAL A 175 -0.48 1.37 -0.40
N SER A 176 0.44 0.93 -1.24
CA SER A 176 0.17 0.61 -2.64
C SER A 176 1.13 -0.45 -3.16
N ARG A 177 0.79 -1.06 -4.29
CA ARG A 177 1.62 -2.07 -4.95
C ARG A 177 1.58 -1.96 -6.46
N VAL A 178 2.53 -2.60 -7.12
CA VAL A 178 2.57 -2.77 -8.57
C VAL A 178 2.68 -4.24 -8.93
N THR A 179 1.82 -4.72 -9.83
CA THR A 179 1.86 -6.11 -10.31
C THR A 179 1.50 -6.23 -11.78
N ARG A 180 1.97 -7.31 -12.41
CA ARG A 180 1.63 -7.73 -13.77
C ARG A 180 1.09 -9.16 -13.72
N LYS A 181 -0.05 -9.41 -14.37
CA LYS A 181 -0.75 -10.71 -14.34
C LYS A 181 -0.21 -11.75 -15.35
N GLY A 182 1.02 -11.56 -15.84
CA GLY A 182 1.63 -12.37 -16.90
C GLY A 182 2.23 -11.55 -18.04
N ALA A 183 3.06 -12.20 -18.86
CA ALA A 183 3.72 -11.58 -20.00
C ALA A 183 2.73 -10.91 -20.96
N GLY A 184 3.07 -9.71 -21.45
CA GLY A 184 2.22 -8.93 -22.36
C GLY A 184 0.99 -8.29 -21.73
N MET A 185 0.69 -8.56 -20.44
CA MET A 185 -0.42 -7.91 -19.75
C MET A 185 0.00 -6.54 -19.18
N PRO A 186 -0.95 -5.58 -19.05
CA PRO A 186 -0.65 -4.28 -18.47
C PRO A 186 -0.03 -4.40 -17.08
N LEU A 187 1.03 -3.63 -16.82
CA LEU A 187 1.57 -3.37 -15.50
C LEU A 187 0.63 -2.43 -14.75
N ARG A 188 0.19 -2.85 -13.56
CA ARG A 188 -0.88 -2.16 -12.84
C ARG A 188 -0.42 -1.71 -11.46
N GLY A 189 -0.60 -0.43 -11.20
CA GLY A 189 -0.60 0.13 -9.87
C GLY A 189 -1.92 -0.14 -9.15
N TYR A 190 -1.86 -0.48 -7.87
CA TYR A 190 -3.02 -0.66 -7.00
C TYR A 190 -2.86 0.21 -5.76
N VAL A 191 -3.78 1.17 -5.59
CA VAL A 191 -3.89 1.94 -4.35
C VAL A 191 -4.77 1.16 -3.39
N ALA A 192 -4.14 0.56 -2.37
CA ALA A 192 -4.82 -0.40 -1.50
C ALA A 192 -5.57 0.28 -0.37
N MET A 193 -4.87 1.13 0.38
CA MET A 193 -5.41 1.84 1.54
C MET A 193 -4.77 3.22 1.61
N PHE A 194 -5.59 4.23 1.91
CA PHE A 194 -5.07 5.55 2.28
C PHE A 194 -6.03 6.23 3.25
N ALA A 195 -5.48 7.07 4.12
CA ALA A 195 -6.23 7.81 5.12
C ALA A 195 -5.47 9.07 5.54
N VAL A 196 -6.22 10.04 6.06
CA VAL A 196 -5.72 11.32 6.56
C VAL A 196 -6.40 11.62 7.87
N VAL A 197 -5.64 12.01 8.89
CA VAL A 197 -6.17 12.38 10.21
C VAL A 197 -7.16 13.55 10.10
N PRO A 198 -8.22 13.61 10.91
CA PRO A 198 -9.26 14.64 10.80
C PRO A 198 -8.75 16.08 10.75
N SER A 199 -7.74 16.43 11.56
CA SER A 199 -7.17 17.78 11.67
C SER A 199 -6.46 18.29 10.41
N PHE A 200 -6.06 17.38 9.52
CA PHE A 200 -5.41 17.70 8.24
C PHE A 200 -6.31 17.47 7.02
N ARG A 201 -7.62 17.27 7.23
CA ARG A 201 -8.61 17.22 6.15
C ARG A 201 -8.99 18.62 5.68
N GLY A 202 -9.49 18.70 4.45
CA GLY A 202 -9.92 19.97 3.83
C GLY A 202 -8.82 20.69 3.05
N TYR A 203 -7.56 20.31 3.24
CA TYR A 203 -6.39 20.91 2.58
C TYR A 203 -5.86 20.08 1.40
N ARG A 204 -6.75 19.30 0.76
CA ARG A 204 -6.44 18.43 -0.39
C ARG A 204 -5.33 17.40 -0.16
N LEU A 205 -4.95 17.09 1.09
CA LEU A 205 -3.89 16.13 1.41
C LEU A 205 -4.15 14.74 0.80
N GLY A 206 -5.38 14.24 0.88
CA GLY A 206 -5.74 12.96 0.26
C GLY A 206 -5.49 12.94 -1.25
N SER A 207 -5.90 14.00 -1.96
CA SER A 207 -5.64 14.13 -3.40
C SER A 207 -4.15 14.17 -3.70
N ARG A 208 -3.35 14.87 -2.87
CA ARG A 208 -1.89 14.96 -3.03
C ARG A 208 -1.19 13.61 -2.81
N LEU A 209 -1.58 12.86 -1.78
CA LEU A 209 -1.06 11.51 -1.52
C LEU A 209 -1.31 10.60 -2.72
N VAL A 210 -2.56 10.52 -3.18
CA VAL A 210 -2.92 9.68 -4.34
C VAL A 210 -2.19 10.13 -5.61
N SER A 211 -2.13 11.45 -5.88
CA SER A 211 -1.41 11.99 -7.04
C SER A 211 0.07 11.61 -7.00
N ARG A 212 0.73 11.76 -5.84
CA ARG A 212 2.14 11.41 -5.67
C ARG A 212 2.37 9.92 -5.91
N THR A 213 1.53 9.06 -5.35
CA THR A 213 1.61 7.61 -5.58
C THR A 213 1.42 7.26 -7.06
N VAL A 214 0.52 7.96 -7.76
CA VAL A 214 0.33 7.80 -9.21
C VAL A 214 1.59 8.21 -9.99
N GLU A 215 2.27 9.30 -9.61
CA GLU A 215 3.54 9.70 -10.24
C GLU A 215 4.64 8.63 -10.05
N LEU A 216 4.76 8.06 -8.84
CA LEU A 216 5.69 6.96 -8.60
C LEU A 216 5.33 5.71 -9.43
N MET A 217 4.04 5.41 -9.58
CA MET A 217 3.58 4.32 -10.45
C MET A 217 3.87 4.60 -11.93
N ARG A 218 3.77 5.87 -12.37
CA ARG A 218 4.17 6.27 -13.72
C ARG A 218 5.68 6.11 -13.93
N ALA A 219 6.49 6.49 -12.95
CA ALA A 219 7.94 6.29 -12.99
C ALA A 219 8.35 4.80 -13.00
N LYS A 220 7.49 3.91 -12.49
CA LYS A 220 7.60 2.45 -12.61
C LYS A 220 7.06 1.87 -13.92
N ASP A 221 6.71 2.72 -14.88
CA ASP A 221 6.14 2.35 -16.19
C ASP A 221 4.79 1.61 -16.10
N CYS A 222 4.00 1.85 -15.05
CA CYS A 222 2.63 1.33 -14.99
C CYS A 222 1.80 1.85 -16.16
N ASP A 223 1.00 0.95 -16.74
CA ASP A 223 0.06 1.28 -17.82
C ASP A 223 -1.25 1.84 -17.24
N GLU A 224 -1.63 1.37 -16.06
CA GLU A 224 -2.85 1.79 -15.37
C GLU A 224 -2.71 1.75 -13.84
N VAL A 225 -3.52 2.55 -13.15
CA VAL A 225 -3.69 2.54 -11.69
C VAL A 225 -5.16 2.26 -11.39
N TYR A 226 -5.44 1.40 -10.42
CA TYR A 226 -6.82 1.12 -10.01
C TYR A 226 -6.97 1.06 -8.49
N LEU A 227 -8.22 1.17 -8.04
CA LEU A 227 -8.63 1.08 -6.64
C LEU A 227 -10.12 0.75 -6.54
N GLU A 228 -10.55 0.40 -5.35
CA GLU A 228 -11.97 0.24 -5.00
C GLU A 228 -12.36 1.19 -3.86
N THR A 229 -13.61 1.66 -3.88
CA THR A 229 -14.21 2.43 -2.79
C THR A 229 -15.68 2.05 -2.65
N PRO A 230 -16.28 2.15 -1.44
CA PRO A 230 -17.71 1.98 -1.27
C PRO A 230 -18.48 2.95 -2.16
N THR A 231 -19.59 2.49 -2.74
CA THR A 231 -20.46 3.31 -3.58
C THR A 231 -21.10 4.48 -2.82
N SER A 232 -21.26 4.33 -1.50
CA SER A 232 -21.76 5.36 -0.57
C SER A 232 -20.72 6.43 -0.20
N ASN A 233 -19.42 6.21 -0.46
CA ASN A 233 -18.36 7.13 -0.08
C ASN A 233 -18.22 8.27 -1.11
N ALA A 234 -19.18 9.20 -1.10
CA ALA A 234 -19.24 10.33 -2.04
C ALA A 234 -17.97 11.20 -2.03
N ARG A 235 -17.32 11.35 -0.87
CA ARG A 235 -16.08 12.12 -0.71
C ARG A 235 -14.92 11.47 -1.46
N ALA A 236 -14.69 10.17 -1.25
CA ALA A 236 -13.62 9.44 -1.94
C ALA A 236 -13.90 9.36 -3.45
N LEU A 237 -15.14 9.10 -3.84
CA LEU A 237 -15.55 9.11 -5.26
C LEU A 237 -15.23 10.44 -5.93
N SER A 238 -15.64 11.55 -5.32
CA SER A 238 -15.36 12.89 -5.87
C SER A 238 -13.86 13.15 -5.97
N LEU A 239 -13.09 12.75 -4.96
CA LEU A 239 -11.63 12.87 -4.96
C LEU A 239 -11.01 12.13 -6.15
N TYR A 240 -11.34 10.85 -6.35
CA TYR A 240 -10.74 10.04 -7.40
C TYR A 240 -11.18 10.47 -8.81
N LEU A 241 -12.46 10.81 -8.99
CA LEU A 241 -12.96 11.33 -10.26
C LEU A 241 -12.25 12.64 -10.64
N ASN A 242 -12.03 13.54 -9.68
CA ASN A 242 -11.29 14.79 -9.91
C ASN A 242 -9.80 14.56 -10.24
N LEU A 243 -9.23 13.40 -9.87
CA LEU A 243 -7.89 12.99 -10.28
C LEU A 243 -7.86 12.30 -11.65
N GLY A 244 -8.99 12.25 -12.36
CA GLY A 244 -9.10 11.65 -13.69
C GLY A 244 -9.36 10.15 -13.70
N PHE A 245 -9.60 9.52 -12.54
CA PHE A 245 -10.03 8.12 -12.52
C PHE A 245 -11.45 8.00 -13.09
N ALA A 246 -11.71 6.94 -13.86
CA ALA A 246 -13.04 6.59 -14.33
C ALA A 246 -13.59 5.38 -13.56
N LYS A 247 -14.90 5.35 -13.31
CA LYS A 247 -15.59 4.15 -12.82
C LYS A 247 -15.57 3.08 -13.91
N THR A 248 -15.02 1.90 -13.61
CA THR A 248 -14.84 0.83 -14.61
C THR A 248 -15.58 -0.45 -14.28
N LYS A 249 -15.91 -0.71 -13.01
CA LYS A 249 -16.62 -1.93 -12.62
C LYS A 249 -17.43 -1.74 -11.34
N PHE A 250 -18.67 -2.19 -11.35
CA PHE A 250 -19.48 -2.35 -10.13
C PHE A 250 -19.21 -3.71 -9.49
N LEU A 251 -19.08 -3.73 -8.16
CA LEU A 251 -18.72 -4.90 -7.37
C LEU A 251 -19.77 -5.10 -6.27
N PRO A 252 -20.80 -5.95 -6.50
CA PRO A 252 -21.86 -6.14 -5.53
C PRO A 252 -21.35 -6.91 -4.29
N ARG A 253 -21.75 -6.45 -3.09
CA ARG A 253 -21.41 -7.07 -1.80
C ARG A 253 -19.92 -7.35 -1.63
N TYR A 254 -19.10 -6.36 -1.96
CA TYR A 254 -17.65 -6.47 -2.02
C TYR A 254 -16.99 -6.45 -0.63
N TYR A 255 -17.47 -5.57 0.24
CA TYR A 255 -16.95 -5.39 1.59
C TYR A 255 -17.54 -6.41 2.58
N LEU A 256 -16.91 -6.55 3.76
CA LEU A 256 -17.33 -7.53 4.76
C LEU A 256 -18.72 -7.26 5.32
N ASP A 257 -19.12 -5.99 5.36
CA ASP A 257 -20.45 -5.53 5.73
C ASP A 257 -21.50 -5.73 4.61
N HIS A 258 -21.12 -6.37 3.51
CA HIS A 258 -21.92 -6.57 2.30
C HIS A 258 -22.28 -5.29 1.53
N SER A 259 -21.61 -4.17 1.81
CA SER A 259 -21.76 -2.97 1.00
C SER A 259 -21.12 -3.14 -0.38
N ASP A 260 -21.68 -2.43 -1.36
CA ASP A 260 -21.23 -2.47 -2.75
C ASP A 260 -20.03 -1.54 -2.96
N ALA A 261 -19.09 -1.99 -3.78
CA ALA A 261 -17.95 -1.19 -4.21
C ALA A 261 -18.03 -0.81 -5.68
N VAL A 262 -17.29 0.24 -6.04
CA VAL A 262 -16.98 0.56 -7.42
C VAL A 262 -15.47 0.56 -7.59
N ARG A 263 -15.00 -0.13 -8.63
CA ARG A 263 -13.62 -0.04 -9.08
C ARG A 263 -13.45 1.19 -9.95
N LEU A 264 -12.47 1.99 -9.62
CA LEU A 264 -12.01 3.10 -10.42
C LEU A 264 -10.66 2.79 -11.05
N LYS A 265 -10.40 3.35 -12.23
CA LYS A 265 -9.14 3.18 -12.95
C LYS A 265 -8.70 4.50 -13.58
N LEU A 266 -7.40 4.77 -13.52
CA LEU A 266 -6.69 5.80 -14.27
C LEU A 266 -5.74 5.12 -15.25
N TRP A 267 -5.81 5.47 -16.53
CA TRP A 267 -4.84 5.00 -17.54
C TRP A 267 -3.68 5.99 -17.59
N LEU A 268 -2.46 5.48 -17.55
CA LEU A 268 -1.24 6.30 -17.55
C LEU A 268 -0.57 6.37 -18.91
N LYS A 269 -0.87 5.41 -19.78
CA LYS A 269 -0.46 5.39 -21.19
C LYS A 269 -1.68 5.56 -22.08
N ASP A 270 -1.49 6.27 -23.19
CA ASP A 270 -2.53 6.44 -24.20
C ASP A 270 -2.95 5.07 -24.75
N ALA A 271 -4.26 4.88 -24.95
CA ALA A 271 -4.79 3.66 -25.57
C ALA A 271 -4.38 3.52 -27.05
N VAL A 272 -3.89 4.60 -27.66
CA VAL A 272 -3.43 4.67 -29.05
C VAL A 272 -1.98 5.16 -29.03
N PRO A 273 -1.01 4.37 -29.52
CA PRO A 273 0.35 4.86 -29.71
C PRO A 273 0.30 6.08 -30.65
N LYS A 274 0.87 7.22 -30.24
CA LYS A 274 1.09 8.33 -31.18
C LYS A 274 1.95 7.80 -32.32
N SER A 275 1.50 7.96 -33.57
CA SER A 275 2.29 7.63 -34.74
C SER A 275 3.63 8.37 -34.66
N SER A 276 4.74 7.63 -34.55
CA SER A 276 6.07 8.22 -34.60
C SER A 276 6.22 9.01 -35.90
N PRO A 277 6.80 10.22 -35.88
CA PRO A 277 6.99 11.04 -37.09
C PRO A 277 7.88 10.39 -38.15
N GLU A 278 8.56 9.28 -37.81
CA GLU A 278 9.47 8.57 -38.70
C GLU A 278 8.75 7.80 -39.83
N THR A 279 7.47 7.45 -39.67
CA THR A 279 6.70 6.73 -40.72
C THR A 279 6.04 7.68 -41.73
N ALA A 280 5.90 8.98 -41.41
CA ALA A 280 5.32 9.97 -42.31
C ALA A 280 6.30 10.44 -43.40
N ALA A 281 7.61 10.35 -43.14
CA ALA A 281 8.63 10.74 -44.12
C ALA A 281 8.81 9.69 -45.24
N ALA A 282 8.58 8.40 -44.96
CA ALA A 282 8.70 7.34 -45.96
C ALA A 282 7.56 7.37 -46.99
N ALA A 283 6.35 7.75 -46.59
CA ALA A 283 5.19 7.81 -47.49
C ALA A 283 5.20 9.00 -48.47
N ALA A 284 6.06 10.01 -48.24
CA ALA A 284 6.14 11.20 -49.10
C ALA A 284 7.17 11.07 -50.24
N VAL A 285 8.03 10.05 -50.23
CA VAL A 285 9.11 9.87 -51.23
C VAL A 285 8.69 8.98 -52.41
N GLU A 286 7.70 8.11 -52.26
CA GLU A 286 7.24 7.21 -53.34
C GLU A 286 6.24 7.86 -54.33
N GLY A 287 5.83 9.11 -54.13
CA GLY A 287 4.84 9.80 -54.98
C GLY A 287 5.41 10.67 -56.12
N LYS A 288 6.72 10.65 -56.38
CA LYS A 288 7.38 11.50 -57.39
C LYS A 288 8.32 10.68 -58.29
N ALA A 289 7.78 9.72 -59.02
CA ALA A 289 8.45 9.11 -60.15
C ALA A 289 7.43 8.54 -61.14
N ASP A 290 6.68 9.42 -61.81
CA ASP A 290 6.20 9.16 -63.17
C ASP A 290 5.74 10.49 -63.78
N SER A 291 6.56 11.04 -64.67
CA SER A 291 6.29 12.19 -65.55
C SER A 291 7.21 12.11 -66.75
#